data_AF-A0A534WV07-F1
#
_entry.id   AF-A0A534WV07-F1
#
_cell.length_a   1.000
_cell.length_b   1.000
_cell.length_c   1.000
_cell.angle_alpha   90.00
_cell.angle_beta   90.00
_cell.angle_gamma   90.00
#
_symmetry.space_group_name_H-M   'P 1'
#
loop_
_entity.id
_entity.type
_entity.pdbx_description
1 polymer ?
#
loop_
_entity_poly.entity_id
_entity_poly.type
_entity_poly.pdbx_seq_one_letter_code
_entity_poly.pdbx_strand_id
1 'polypeptide(L)'
;MRRDTYVAGAAVLGLLLVSPAGFAQQNGNGNFVCEPPKRPYDPYPRGILPRDLEPELDRVRREVGFIFDQALAEMRALPPLTRTSNPPTIHGSGYAAVRTLGKLMNFDENMSPFRNEACASCHMPYAAYSGPIPSVNLTMVAY
;
A
#
# COMPACT_ATOMS: atom_id res chain seq x y z
N MET A 1 41.36 -43.53 -25.84
CA MET A 1 41.67 -42.68 -24.67
C MET A 1 41.52 -41.21 -25.05
N ARG A 2 40.40 -40.59 -24.71
CA ARG A 2 40.27 -39.14 -24.51
C ARG A 2 39.10 -38.92 -23.57
N ARG A 3 39.39 -38.24 -22.46
CA ARG A 3 38.56 -38.09 -21.27
C ARG A 3 37.60 -36.92 -21.48
N ASP A 4 36.32 -37.17 -21.28
CA ASP A 4 35.29 -36.13 -21.16
C ASP A 4 35.41 -35.50 -19.76
N THR A 5 35.78 -34.21 -19.71
CA THR A 5 35.77 -33.42 -18.47
C THR A 5 34.50 -32.57 -18.44
N TYR A 6 33.53 -32.99 -17.62
CA TYR A 6 32.39 -32.17 -17.25
C TYR A 6 32.82 -31.08 -16.27
N VAL A 7 32.60 -29.81 -16.62
CA VAL A 7 32.76 -28.68 -15.70
C VAL A 7 31.50 -28.61 -14.83
N ALA A 8 31.60 -29.04 -13.58
CA ALA A 8 30.58 -28.84 -12.56
C ALA A 8 30.59 -27.36 -12.12
N GLY A 9 29.72 -26.55 -12.72
CA GLY A 9 29.45 -25.19 -12.24
C GLY A 9 28.56 -25.25 -11.01
N ALA A 10 29.14 -25.07 -9.82
CA ALA A 10 28.40 -24.97 -8.57
C ALA A 10 27.52 -23.70 -8.57
N ALA A 11 26.20 -23.86 -8.63
CA ALA A 11 25.25 -22.79 -8.41
C ALA A 11 25.15 -22.50 -6.91
N VAL A 12 25.75 -21.40 -6.46
CA VAL A 12 25.58 -20.91 -5.09
C VAL A 12 24.24 -20.16 -5.04
N LEU A 13 23.21 -20.82 -4.49
CA LEU A 13 21.95 -20.18 -4.11
C LEU A 13 22.23 -19.26 -2.91
N GLY A 14 22.35 -17.95 -3.16
CA GLY A 14 22.37 -16.95 -2.10
C GLY A 14 20.97 -16.78 -1.51
N LEU A 15 20.72 -17.36 -0.34
CA LEU A 15 19.53 -17.06 0.46
C LEU A 15 19.69 -15.62 0.99
N LEU A 16 19.05 -14.65 0.34
CA LEU A 16 18.88 -13.31 0.88
C LEU A 16 17.89 -13.36 2.04
N LEU A 17 18.40 -13.53 3.26
CA LEU A 17 17.65 -13.31 4.48
C LEU A 17 17.35 -11.80 4.59
N VAL A 18 16.13 -11.41 4.21
CA VAL A 18 15.59 -10.08 4.53
C VAL A 18 15.32 -10.07 6.04
N SER A 19 16.27 -9.53 6.80
CA SER A 19 16.07 -9.24 8.22
C SER A 19 14.98 -8.17 8.37
N PRO A 20 13.87 -8.41 9.11
CA PRO A 20 12.95 -7.35 9.47
C PRO A 20 13.57 -6.59 10.63
N ALA A 21 14.61 -5.79 10.36
CA ALA A 21 15.12 -4.85 11.34
C ALA A 21 14.11 -3.69 11.46
N GLY A 22 13.05 -3.91 12.24
CA GLY A 22 12.32 -2.81 12.85
C GLY A 22 13.31 -1.98 13.68
N PHE A 23 13.10 -0.65 13.72
CA PHE A 23 13.96 0.27 14.46
C PHE A 23 14.14 -0.20 15.90
N ALA A 24 15.33 -0.69 16.21
CA ALA A 24 15.65 -1.26 17.50
C ALA A 24 16.00 -0.10 18.45
N GLN A 25 15.12 0.20 19.40
CA GLN A 25 15.37 1.23 20.41
C GLN A 25 16.04 0.59 21.63
N GLN A 26 17.27 1.03 21.95
CA GLN A 26 17.96 0.62 23.18
C GLN A 26 17.21 1.20 24.39
N ASN A 27 16.90 0.35 25.37
CA ASN A 27 16.60 0.84 26.71
C ASN A 27 17.89 1.39 27.35
N GLY A 28 17.78 2.30 28.32
CA GLY A 28 18.86 2.94 29.08
C GLY A 28 19.79 1.98 29.86
N ASN A 29 19.62 0.66 29.71
CA ASN A 29 20.50 -0.39 30.23
C ASN A 29 21.21 -1.19 29.11
N GLY A 30 21.15 -0.74 27.85
CA GLY A 30 21.89 -1.32 26.73
C GLY A 30 21.31 -2.60 26.12
N ASN A 31 20.19 -3.11 26.64
CA ASN A 31 19.53 -4.29 26.09
C ASN A 31 18.58 -3.91 24.95
N PHE A 32 18.72 -4.60 23.82
CA PHE A 32 17.74 -4.57 22.74
C PHE A 32 16.50 -5.35 23.14
N VAL A 33 15.42 -4.62 23.42
CA VAL A 33 14.10 -5.21 23.61
C VAL A 33 13.35 -5.02 22.29
N CYS A 34 12.91 -6.13 21.68
CA CYS A 34 11.86 -6.06 20.66
C CYS A 34 10.57 -5.67 21.41
N GLU A 35 10.35 -4.37 21.58
CA GLU A 35 9.09 -3.89 22.13
C GLU A 35 8.01 -4.25 21.09
N PRO A 36 6.92 -4.95 21.50
CA PRO A 36 5.81 -5.18 20.57
C PRO A 36 5.37 -3.83 20.00
N PRO A 37 4.93 -3.78 18.73
CA PRO A 37 4.52 -2.51 18.13
C PRO A 37 3.57 -1.81 19.10
N LYS A 38 3.91 -0.56 19.46
CA LYS A 38 3.05 0.25 20.34
C LYS A 38 1.65 0.17 19.76
N ARG A 39 0.67 -0.12 20.62
CA ARG A 39 -0.74 -0.15 20.22
C ARG A 39 -1.01 1.11 19.36
N PRO A 40 -1.72 0.99 18.23
CA PRO A 40 -2.10 2.16 17.44
C PRO A 40 -2.64 3.24 18.38
N TYR A 41 -2.12 4.45 18.24
CA TYR A 41 -2.54 5.57 19.06
C TYR A 41 -4.03 5.83 18.80
N ASP A 42 -4.84 5.69 19.85
CA ASP A 42 -6.26 6.04 19.83
C ASP A 42 -6.44 7.37 20.59
N PRO A 43 -6.64 8.50 19.88
CA PRO A 43 -6.84 9.80 20.52
C PRO A 43 -8.23 9.94 21.16
N TYR A 44 -9.15 9.00 20.95
CA TYR A 44 -10.56 9.20 21.25
C TYR A 44 -10.94 8.63 22.64
N PRO A 45 -11.67 9.41 23.46
CA PRO A 45 -12.27 8.90 24.68
C PRO A 45 -13.12 7.64 24.47
N ARG A 46 -13.16 6.76 25.47
CA ARG A 46 -13.98 5.54 25.38
C ARG A 46 -15.45 5.87 25.13
N GLY A 47 -16.06 5.16 24.19
CA GLY A 47 -17.49 5.20 23.91
C GLY A 47 -17.95 6.31 22.96
N ILE A 48 -17.04 7.10 22.38
CA ILE A 48 -17.41 8.09 21.35
C ILE A 48 -17.30 7.56 19.92
N LEU A 49 -16.46 6.55 19.69
CA LEU A 49 -16.36 5.89 18.40
C LEU A 49 -17.57 4.98 18.17
N PRO A 50 -18.08 4.90 16.93
CA PRO A 50 -19.16 3.99 16.57
C PRO A 50 -18.81 2.54 16.91
N ARG A 51 -19.81 1.78 17.37
CA ARG A 51 -19.63 0.35 17.71
C ARG A 51 -19.35 -0.53 16.48
N ASP A 52 -19.67 -0.03 15.29
CA ASP A 52 -19.49 -0.67 14.00
C ASP A 52 -18.24 -0.17 13.25
N LEU A 53 -17.34 0.57 13.91
CA LEU A 53 -16.17 1.14 13.27
C LEU A 53 -15.29 0.08 12.58
N GLU A 54 -14.89 -0.98 13.30
CA GLU A 54 -14.04 -2.04 12.74
C GLU A 54 -14.66 -2.75 11.52
N PRO A 55 -15.92 -3.23 11.55
CA PRO A 55 -16.52 -3.83 10.35
C PRO A 55 -16.70 -2.83 9.21
N GLU A 56 -16.89 -1.54 9.47
CA GLU A 56 -16.93 -0.50 8.44
C GLU A 56 -15.55 -0.19 7.85
N LEU A 57 -14.50 -0.16 8.66
CA LEU A 57 -13.12 -0.08 8.17
C LEU A 57 -12.81 -1.27 7.27
N ASP A 58 -13.16 -2.49 7.68
CA ASP A 58 -12.99 -3.68 6.85
C ASP A 58 -13.79 -3.62 5.54
N ARG A 59 -15.00 -3.04 5.56
CA ARG A 59 -15.79 -2.81 4.34
C ARG A 59 -15.08 -1.84 3.39
N VAL A 60 -14.60 -0.71 3.91
CA VAL A 60 -13.88 0.30 3.12
C VAL A 60 -12.60 -0.29 2.54
N ARG A 61 -11.84 -1.06 3.32
CA ARG A 61 -10.62 -1.72 2.84
C ARG A 61 -10.89 -2.73 1.71
N ARG A 62 -11.98 -3.51 1.79
CA ARG A 62 -12.40 -4.38 0.68
C ARG A 62 -12.74 -3.59 -0.58
N GLU A 63 -13.43 -2.45 -0.43
CA GLU A 63 -13.78 -1.57 -1.55
C GLU A 63 -12.53 -0.94 -2.18
N VAL A 64 -11.61 -0.45 -1.36
CA VAL A 64 -10.30 0.08 -1.78
C VAL A 64 -9.53 -0.98 -2.56
N GLY A 65 -9.38 -2.19 -2.00
CA GLY A 65 -8.68 -3.29 -2.64
C GLY A 65 -9.31 -3.70 -3.98
N PHE A 66 -10.64 -3.78 -4.05
CA PHE A 66 -11.34 -4.09 -5.30
C PHE A 66 -11.05 -3.05 -6.40
N ILE A 67 -11.10 -1.76 -6.06
CA ILE A 67 -10.85 -0.69 -7.05
C ILE A 67 -9.36 -0.64 -7.43
N PHE A 68 -8.44 -0.91 -6.49
CA PHE A 68 -7.02 -1.05 -6.78
C PHE A 68 -6.76 -2.17 -7.78
N ASP A 69 -7.32 -3.36 -7.58
CA ASP A 69 -7.15 -4.49 -8.48
C ASP A 69 -7.70 -4.18 -9.88
N GLN A 70 -8.84 -3.48 -9.96
CA GLN A 70 -9.38 -2.99 -11.22
C GLN A 70 -8.40 -2.01 -11.89
N ALA A 71 -7.86 -1.04 -11.15
CA ALA A 71 -6.90 -0.06 -11.68
C ALA A 71 -5.59 -0.72 -12.13
N LEU A 72 -5.16 -1.77 -11.43
CA LEU A 72 -3.97 -2.54 -11.78
C LEU A 72 -4.18 -3.35 -13.06
N ALA A 73 -5.36 -3.95 -13.23
CA ALA A 73 -5.74 -4.59 -14.49
C ALA A 73 -5.78 -3.59 -15.65
N GLU A 74 -6.38 -2.41 -15.43
CA GLU A 74 -6.40 -1.31 -16.41
C GLU A 74 -4.98 -0.88 -16.79
N MET A 75 -4.08 -0.69 -15.82
CA MET A 75 -2.69 -0.30 -16.05
C MET A 75 -1.93 -1.33 -16.87
N ARG A 76 -2.11 -2.62 -16.57
CA ARG A 76 -1.47 -3.74 -17.28
C ARG A 76 -1.99 -3.90 -18.71
N ALA A 77 -3.22 -3.46 -18.98
CA ALA A 77 -3.83 -3.51 -20.30
C ALA A 77 -3.43 -2.33 -21.20
N LEU A 78 -2.73 -1.31 -20.68
CA LEU A 78 -2.32 -0.16 -21.47
C LEU A 78 -1.30 -0.55 -22.55
N PRO A 79 -1.41 0.01 -23.77
CA PRO A 79 -0.36 -0.10 -24.77
C PRO A 79 0.97 0.48 -24.24
N PRO A 80 2.12 -0.04 -24.71
CA PRO A 80 3.43 0.48 -24.33
C PRO A 80 3.53 2.00 -24.47
N LEU A 81 4.13 2.65 -23.48
CA LEU A 81 4.29 4.10 -23.46
C LEU A 81 5.46 4.53 -24.35
N THR A 82 5.15 5.27 -25.41
CA THR A 82 6.16 5.89 -26.28
C THR A 82 6.52 7.26 -25.75
N ARG A 83 7.80 7.45 -25.39
CA ARG A 83 8.35 8.73 -24.96
C ARG A 83 9.07 9.39 -26.14
N THR A 84 8.77 10.66 -26.41
CA THR A 84 9.46 11.46 -27.44
C THR A 84 10.02 12.74 -26.81
N SER A 85 10.89 13.46 -27.54
CA SER A 85 11.50 14.75 -27.15
C SER A 85 12.33 14.80 -25.84
N ASN A 86 12.94 15.97 -25.59
CA ASN A 86 13.57 16.33 -24.33
C ASN A 86 13.15 17.78 -23.98
N PRO A 87 12.32 18.01 -22.95
CA PRO A 87 11.82 17.03 -21.96
C PRO A 87 10.90 15.95 -22.58
N PRO A 88 10.79 14.77 -21.94
CA PRO A 88 9.99 13.67 -22.48
C PRO A 88 8.50 14.01 -22.53
N THR A 89 7.87 13.86 -23.68
CA THR A 89 6.41 13.81 -23.82
C THR A 89 5.97 12.36 -24.02
N ILE A 90 4.88 11.96 -23.36
CA ILE A 90 4.32 10.61 -23.53
C ILE A 90 3.21 10.71 -24.58
N HIS A 91 3.44 10.09 -25.73
CA HIS A 91 2.47 10.06 -26.84
C HIS A 91 1.53 8.84 -26.73
N GLY A 92 0.43 8.87 -27.48
CA GLY A 92 -0.52 7.76 -27.54
C GLY A 92 -1.28 7.58 -26.22
N SER A 93 -1.02 6.48 -25.52
CA SER A 93 -1.68 6.11 -24.25
C SER A 93 -1.25 6.97 -23.04
N GLY A 94 -0.44 8.04 -23.23
CA GLY A 94 0.08 8.87 -22.15
C GLY A 94 -0.97 9.43 -21.20
N TYR A 95 -2.06 10.00 -21.72
CA TYR A 95 -3.14 10.51 -20.87
C TYR A 95 -3.82 9.40 -20.07
N ALA A 96 -4.11 8.26 -20.72
CA ALA A 96 -4.71 7.10 -20.06
C ALA A 96 -3.77 6.55 -18.98
N ALA A 97 -2.47 6.54 -19.21
CA ALA A 97 -1.46 6.12 -18.25
C ALA A 97 -1.44 7.02 -17.01
N VAL A 98 -1.43 8.34 -17.19
CA VAL A 98 -1.45 9.28 -16.05
C VAL A 98 -2.75 9.15 -15.25
N ARG A 99 -3.90 9.03 -15.93
CA ARG A 99 -5.19 8.84 -15.25
C ARG A 99 -5.23 7.52 -14.46
N THR A 100 -4.75 6.43 -15.05
CA THR A 100 -4.74 5.11 -14.42
C THR A 100 -3.75 5.06 -13.26
N LEU A 101 -2.60 5.73 -13.40
CA LEU A 101 -1.64 5.90 -12.31
C LEU A 101 -2.27 6.68 -11.14
N GLY A 102 -2.98 7.76 -11.41
CA GLY A 102 -3.70 8.51 -10.36
C GLY A 102 -4.72 7.64 -9.63
N LYS A 103 -5.46 6.80 -10.36
CA LYS A 103 -6.38 5.82 -9.77
C LYS A 103 -5.62 4.81 -8.90
N LEU A 104 -4.53 4.22 -9.37
CA LEU A 104 -3.69 3.31 -8.57
C LEU A 104 -3.25 3.97 -7.26
N MET A 105 -2.66 5.17 -7.33
CA MET A 105 -2.18 5.89 -6.15
C MET A 105 -3.30 6.22 -5.15
N ASN A 106 -4.51 6.53 -5.63
CA ASN A 106 -5.62 6.88 -4.75
C ASN A 106 -6.12 5.68 -3.92
N PHE A 107 -5.97 4.46 -4.43
CA PHE A 107 -6.50 3.23 -3.83
C PHE A 107 -5.40 2.26 -3.33
N ASP A 108 -4.12 2.67 -3.33
CA ASP A 108 -3.01 1.80 -2.92
C ASP A 108 -2.78 1.83 -1.40
N GLU A 109 -3.22 0.78 -0.69
CA GLU A 109 -2.91 0.64 0.74
C GLU A 109 -1.41 0.49 1.00
N ASN A 110 -0.61 -0.03 0.05
CA ASN A 110 0.82 -0.26 0.27
C ASN A 110 1.64 1.03 0.42
N MET A 111 1.06 2.18 0.09
CA MET A 111 1.67 3.48 0.34
C MET A 111 1.65 3.87 1.82
N SER A 112 0.75 3.28 2.63
CA SER A 112 0.71 3.49 4.08
C SER A 112 1.74 2.60 4.81
N PRO A 113 2.35 3.07 5.92
CA PRO A 113 3.35 2.29 6.67
C PRO A 113 2.86 0.93 7.14
N PHE A 114 1.58 0.83 7.51
CA PHE A 114 0.96 -0.39 8.01
C PHE A 114 0.14 -1.15 6.96
N ARG A 115 0.08 -0.64 5.73
CA ARG A 115 -0.67 -1.26 4.62
C ARG A 115 -2.13 -1.51 4.94
N ASN A 116 -2.77 -0.50 5.52
CA ASN A 116 -4.15 -0.57 5.99
C ASN A 116 -4.97 0.70 5.67
N GLU A 117 -4.36 1.66 4.97
CA GLU A 117 -5.00 2.92 4.62
C GLU A 117 -4.52 3.40 3.24
N ALA A 118 -5.43 3.92 2.43
CA ALA A 118 -5.15 4.58 1.16
C ALA A 118 -5.78 5.98 1.18
N CYS A 119 -5.48 6.84 0.20
CA CYS A 119 -6.12 8.16 0.11
C CYS A 119 -7.65 8.05 0.14
N ALA A 120 -8.19 7.03 -0.55
CA ALA A 120 -9.62 6.79 -0.65
C ALA A 120 -10.25 6.23 0.65
N SER A 121 -9.47 5.74 1.61
CA SER A 121 -9.98 5.34 2.94
C SER A 121 -10.67 6.52 3.65
N CYS A 122 -10.25 7.75 3.31
CA CYS A 122 -10.79 8.99 3.85
C CYS A 122 -11.47 9.86 2.78
N HIS A 123 -11.02 9.77 1.53
CA HIS A 123 -11.51 10.58 0.42
C HIS A 123 -12.17 9.73 -0.67
N MET A 124 -13.29 9.09 -0.33
CA MET A 124 -13.96 8.18 -1.24
C MET A 124 -14.75 8.93 -2.33
N PRO A 125 -14.55 8.65 -3.63
CA PRO A 125 -15.17 9.44 -4.70
C PRO A 125 -16.71 9.51 -4.68
N TYR A 126 -17.39 8.38 -4.39
CA TYR A 126 -18.86 8.40 -4.34
C TYR A 126 -19.42 9.15 -3.13
N ALA A 127 -18.61 9.32 -2.08
CA ALA A 127 -18.92 10.13 -0.92
C ALA A 127 -18.47 11.58 -1.12
N ALA A 128 -18.40 12.07 -2.36
CA ALA A 128 -17.90 13.41 -2.70
C ALA A 128 -16.49 13.69 -2.14
N TYR A 129 -15.62 12.67 -2.12
CA TYR A 129 -14.28 12.72 -1.55
C TYR A 129 -14.25 13.01 -0.03
N SER A 130 -15.31 12.63 0.67
CA SER A 130 -15.38 12.60 2.14
C SER A 130 -15.36 11.16 2.66
N GLY A 131 -15.50 11.03 3.98
CA GLY A 131 -15.53 9.77 4.70
C GLY A 131 -16.59 8.79 4.20
N PRO A 132 -16.20 7.58 3.75
CA PRO A 132 -17.15 6.57 3.28
C PRO A 132 -17.90 5.84 4.39
N ILE A 133 -17.60 6.09 5.67
CA ILE A 133 -18.20 5.42 6.82
C ILE A 133 -19.31 6.31 7.42
N PRO A 134 -20.60 6.00 7.19
CA PRO A 134 -21.69 6.86 7.64
C PRO A 134 -21.76 7.00 9.16
N SER A 135 -21.47 5.93 9.91
CA SER A 135 -21.54 5.96 11.37
C SER A 135 -20.49 6.89 11.99
N VAL A 136 -19.32 7.03 11.38
CA VAL A 136 -18.29 8.01 11.76
C VAL A 136 -18.79 9.42 11.49
N ASN A 137 -19.35 9.67 10.31
CA ASN A 137 -19.89 10.98 9.92
C ASN A 137 -21.06 11.47 10.80
N LEU A 138 -21.75 10.56 11.51
CA LEU A 138 -22.81 10.88 12.47
C LEU A 138 -22.27 11.24 13.87
N THR A 139 -20.98 11.06 14.13
CA THR A 139 -20.33 11.41 15.40
C THR A 139 -19.60 12.75 15.31
N MET A 140 -19.09 13.25 16.44
CA MET A 140 -18.27 14.47 16.50
C MET A 140 -16.91 14.33 15.77
N VAL A 141 -16.59 13.14 15.25
CA VAL A 141 -15.42 12.86 14.43
C VAL A 141 -15.84 12.95 12.96
N ALA A 142 -15.92 14.16 12.43
CA ALA A 142 -16.08 14.35 10.99
C ALA A 142 -14.71 14.21 10.28
N TYR A 143 -14.72 13.58 9.11
CA TYR A 143 -13.60 13.54 8.16
C TYR A 143 -13.21 14.92 7.65
#